data_AF-A0A086L8B3-F1
#
_entry.id   AF-A0A086L8B3-F1
#
_cell.length_a   1.000
_cell.length_b   1.000
_cell.length_c   1.000
_cell.angle_alpha   90.00
_cell.angle_beta   90.00
_cell.angle_gamma   90.00
#
_symmetry.space_group_name_H-M   'P 1'
#
loop_
_entity.id
_entity.type
_entity.pdbx_description
1 polymer ?
#
loop_
_entity_poly.entity_id
_entity_poly.type
_entity_poly.pdbx_seq_one_letter_code
_entity_poly.pdbx_strand_id
1 'polypeptide(L)'
;MPFDSARHLDESCVHASPLSLDGPRCAAGLGPGLGVSAELLRADRRVLSPFSARCRSLFVGSHRFGFVWTGDNRAEWTHLAASIPMILSAAVCGVSAIGADVDGFFADTSEELHIRWQQAGIFYPFYRSHAHMDTKRREPWLFSKRSLDVVREAVLVRYRLLPYWYTLFAEYALTGDPIVRPLWWLDALSPHFQEEQQAFLVGSDFLVRPIVRPMDDDQVNGFELDIALPRDDNNVWIDYFSGLPFFPTLSDEPWVKYGVTLRNIPVFVRGGTILLTKERVKRSSTNMFHSPYTVSLSPWSLRRDAPCEPHGS
;
A
#
# COMPACT_ATOMS: atom_id res chain seq x y z
N MET A 1 35.69 2.04 17.19
CA MET A 1 35.45 0.68 16.65
C MET A 1 35.36 0.81 15.14
N PRO A 2 36.20 0.12 14.35
CA PRO A 2 36.10 0.18 12.91
C PRO A 2 34.79 -0.49 12.48
N PHE A 3 34.09 0.14 11.52
CA PHE A 3 32.96 -0.49 10.84
C PHE A 3 33.50 -1.70 10.06
N ASP A 4 33.07 -2.88 10.46
CA ASP A 4 33.46 -4.14 9.83
C ASP A 4 32.91 -4.18 8.39
N SER A 5 33.82 -4.20 7.40
CA SER A 5 33.52 -4.17 5.97
C SER A 5 33.01 -5.51 5.42
N ALA A 6 32.81 -6.52 6.27
CA ALA A 6 32.44 -7.89 5.88
C ALA A 6 30.92 -8.16 5.95
N ARG A 7 30.08 -7.36 5.28
CA ARG A 7 28.62 -7.63 5.15
C ARG A 7 28.17 -8.10 3.75
N HIS A 8 29.10 -8.14 2.79
CA HIS A 8 28.88 -8.61 1.43
C HIS A 8 30.04 -9.53 1.00
N LEU A 9 29.82 -10.33 -0.06
CA LEU A 9 30.88 -11.16 -0.64
C LEU A 9 32.02 -10.29 -1.18
N ASP A 10 33.25 -10.78 -1.00
CA ASP A 10 34.47 -10.15 -1.50
C ASP A 10 34.46 -10.07 -3.03
N GLU A 11 34.91 -8.94 -3.58
CA GLU A 11 34.99 -8.63 -5.01
C GLU A 11 35.78 -9.68 -5.82
N SER A 12 36.72 -10.35 -5.15
CA SER A 12 37.59 -11.38 -5.72
C SER A 12 36.93 -12.75 -5.91
N CYS A 13 35.71 -12.98 -5.41
CA CYS A 13 35.01 -14.25 -5.63
C CYS A 13 34.51 -14.37 -7.08
N VAL A 14 34.65 -15.57 -7.66
CA VAL A 14 34.31 -15.86 -9.06
C VAL A 14 33.03 -16.69 -9.12
N HIS A 15 32.11 -16.34 -10.03
CA HIS A 15 30.84 -17.07 -10.23
C HIS A 15 30.95 -18.18 -11.29
N ALA A 16 29.86 -18.93 -11.50
CA ALA A 16 29.79 -20.07 -12.43
C ALA A 16 30.08 -19.74 -13.91
N SER A 17 30.08 -18.45 -14.27
CA SER A 17 30.60 -17.91 -15.53
C SER A 17 31.84 -17.05 -15.21
N PRO A 18 32.80 -16.85 -16.14
CA PRO A 18 34.10 -16.21 -15.87
C PRO A 18 34.03 -14.70 -15.56
N LEU A 19 32.89 -14.21 -15.10
CA LEU A 19 32.68 -12.86 -14.62
C LEU A 19 33.08 -12.79 -13.14
N SER A 20 34.01 -11.88 -12.81
CA SER A 20 34.27 -11.45 -11.44
C SER A 20 33.04 -10.68 -10.89
N LEU A 21 32.95 -10.55 -9.56
CA LEU A 21 31.87 -9.82 -8.88
C LEU A 21 31.81 -8.32 -9.23
N ASP A 22 32.78 -7.77 -9.97
CA ASP A 22 32.75 -6.38 -10.46
C ASP A 22 31.65 -6.13 -11.51
N GLY A 23 31.12 -7.18 -12.15
CA GLY A 23 30.04 -7.06 -13.14
C GLY A 23 28.62 -7.18 -12.57
N PRO A 24 28.20 -8.32 -11.96
CA PRO A 24 26.79 -8.60 -11.68
C PRO A 24 26.42 -8.61 -10.19
N ARG A 25 27.09 -7.82 -9.34
CA ARG A 25 26.82 -7.83 -7.88
C ARG A 25 25.36 -7.59 -7.51
N CYS A 26 24.69 -6.68 -8.20
CA CYS A 26 23.26 -6.40 -7.98
C CYS A 26 22.35 -7.56 -8.45
N ALA A 27 22.76 -8.32 -9.45
CA ALA A 27 22.01 -9.48 -9.96
C ALA A 27 22.22 -10.74 -9.10
N ALA A 28 23.25 -10.79 -8.24
CA ALA A 28 23.50 -11.91 -7.34
C ALA A 28 22.31 -12.17 -6.38
N GLY A 29 21.55 -11.13 -6.02
CA GLY A 29 20.31 -11.25 -5.24
C GLY A 29 19.13 -11.89 -5.98
N LEU A 30 19.14 -11.85 -7.32
CA LEU A 30 18.10 -12.44 -8.18
C LEU A 30 18.23 -13.98 -8.24
N GLY A 31 19.46 -14.50 -8.21
CA GLY A 31 19.78 -15.92 -8.37
C GLY A 31 19.04 -16.84 -7.38
N PRO A 32 19.09 -16.57 -6.06
CA PRO A 32 18.35 -17.35 -5.07
C PRO A 32 16.83 -17.30 -5.26
N GLY A 33 16.27 -16.13 -5.60
CA GLY A 33 14.83 -15.97 -5.86
C GLY A 33 14.36 -16.78 -7.06
N LEU A 34 15.13 -16.74 -8.16
CA LEU A 34 14.94 -17.57 -9.35
C LEU A 34 14.99 -19.07 -9.03
N GLY A 35 16.01 -19.50 -8.28
CA GLY A 35 16.20 -20.90 -7.92
C GLY A 35 15.04 -21.46 -7.11
N VAL A 36 14.62 -20.74 -6.06
CA VAL A 36 13.51 -21.15 -5.20
C VAL A 36 12.18 -21.20 -5.96
N SER A 37 11.88 -20.18 -6.78
CA SER A 37 10.64 -20.18 -7.58
C SER A 37 10.60 -21.31 -8.59
N ALA A 38 11.72 -21.62 -9.24
CA ALA A 38 11.82 -22.74 -10.18
C ALA A 38 11.70 -24.10 -9.47
N GLU A 39 12.26 -24.25 -8.26
CA GLU A 39 12.16 -25.47 -7.48
C GLU A 39 10.74 -25.71 -6.96
N LEU A 40 10.04 -24.67 -6.50
CA LEU A 40 8.64 -24.77 -6.09
C LEU A 40 7.73 -25.21 -7.24
N LEU A 41 7.94 -24.67 -8.44
CA LEU A 41 7.22 -25.09 -9.64
C LEU A 41 7.52 -26.55 -10.05
N ARG A 42 8.71 -27.06 -9.70
CA ARG A 42 9.11 -28.46 -9.98
C ARG A 42 8.62 -29.44 -8.90
N ALA A 43 8.59 -29.00 -7.65
CA ALA A 43 8.22 -29.81 -6.49
C ALA A 43 6.71 -30.06 -6.43
N ASP A 44 5.89 -29.10 -6.85
CA ASP A 44 4.44 -29.26 -6.89
C ASP A 44 3.94 -29.45 -8.33
N ARG A 45 3.49 -30.68 -8.67
CA ARG A 45 2.93 -31.01 -9.99
C ARG A 45 1.58 -30.33 -10.26
N ARG A 46 1.01 -29.63 -9.29
CA ARG A 46 -0.19 -28.81 -9.46
C ARG A 46 0.29 -27.40 -9.81
N VAL A 47 -0.20 -26.88 -10.93
CA VAL A 47 0.08 -25.53 -11.45
C VAL A 47 -0.43 -24.46 -10.48
N LEU A 48 0.28 -24.27 -9.35
CA LEU A 48 0.02 -23.23 -8.38
C LEU A 48 1.07 -22.13 -8.59
N SER A 49 0.60 -20.89 -8.72
CA SER A 49 1.48 -19.72 -8.79
C SER A 49 2.36 -19.67 -7.52
N PRO A 50 3.69 -19.66 -7.63
CA PRO A 50 4.58 -19.75 -6.48
C PRO A 50 4.43 -18.50 -5.60
N PHE A 51 3.77 -18.65 -4.46
CA PHE A 51 3.54 -17.57 -3.48
C PHE A 51 4.80 -17.21 -2.65
N SER A 52 5.93 -17.90 -2.83
CA SER A 52 6.90 -18.05 -1.72
C SER A 52 8.27 -17.38 -1.87
N ALA A 53 8.62 -16.74 -2.98
CA ALA A 53 9.88 -15.99 -3.04
C ALA A 53 9.68 -14.59 -2.47
N ARG A 54 9.94 -14.45 -1.17
CA ARG A 54 10.16 -13.14 -0.54
C ARG A 54 11.63 -12.79 -0.69
N CYS A 55 11.93 -11.79 -1.51
CA CYS A 55 13.30 -11.37 -1.79
C CYS A 55 13.61 -10.03 -1.12
N ARG A 56 14.73 -9.97 -0.39
CA ARG A 56 15.26 -8.72 0.17
C ARG A 56 16.12 -7.96 -0.83
N SER A 57 16.85 -8.69 -1.68
CA SER A 57 17.71 -8.12 -2.73
C SER A 57 16.98 -8.15 -4.07
N LEU A 58 17.16 -7.10 -4.87
CA LEU A 58 16.35 -6.84 -6.06
C LEU A 58 17.23 -6.45 -7.23
N PHE A 59 16.79 -6.83 -8.42
CA PHE A 59 17.33 -6.36 -9.68
C PHE A 59 16.21 -6.22 -10.72
N VAL A 60 16.53 -5.65 -11.87
CA VAL A 60 15.58 -5.56 -12.99
C VAL A 60 15.07 -6.97 -13.33
N GLY A 61 13.74 -7.14 -13.32
CA GLY A 61 13.09 -8.43 -13.54
C GLY A 61 12.72 -9.20 -12.26
N SER A 62 13.06 -8.71 -11.06
CA SER A 62 12.68 -9.34 -9.78
C SER A 62 11.17 -9.47 -9.59
N HIS A 63 10.37 -8.61 -10.22
CA HIS A 63 8.90 -8.63 -10.13
C HIS A 63 8.26 -9.97 -10.54
N ARG A 64 8.93 -10.76 -11.37
CA ARG A 64 8.42 -12.07 -11.84
C ARG A 64 8.46 -13.15 -10.76
N PHE A 65 9.22 -12.94 -9.69
CA PHE A 65 9.58 -14.03 -8.78
C PHE A 65 8.86 -13.96 -7.43
N GLY A 66 8.13 -12.89 -7.12
CA GLY A 66 7.28 -12.84 -5.94
C GLY A 66 7.23 -11.47 -5.28
N PHE A 67 7.08 -11.49 -3.96
CA PHE A 67 6.92 -10.30 -3.15
C PHE A 67 8.25 -9.78 -2.62
N VAL A 68 8.29 -8.48 -2.38
CA VAL A 68 9.47 -7.76 -1.95
C VAL A 68 9.13 -6.99 -0.69
N TRP A 69 10.11 -6.78 0.18
CA TRP A 69 9.94 -5.83 1.29
C TRP A 69 11.16 -4.93 1.43
N THR A 70 10.96 -3.78 2.07
CA THR A 70 11.97 -2.72 2.23
C THR A 70 13.14 -3.07 3.18
N GLY A 71 13.21 -4.31 3.67
CA GLY A 71 14.23 -4.74 4.62
C GLY A 71 13.92 -4.35 6.07
N ASP A 72 14.99 -4.24 6.85
CA ASP A 72 14.95 -4.17 8.31
C ASP A 72 14.78 -2.70 8.76
N ASN A 73 13.54 -2.23 8.83
CA ASN A 73 13.18 -0.88 9.30
C ASN A 73 13.10 -0.80 10.84
N ARG A 74 12.88 0.39 11.42
CA ARG A 74 12.70 0.57 12.87
C ARG A 74 11.27 0.99 13.21
N ALA A 75 10.82 0.68 14.42
CA ALA A 75 9.55 1.06 15.00
C ALA A 75 9.50 2.56 15.38
N GLU A 76 9.66 3.44 14.39
CA GLU A 76 9.69 4.89 14.54
C GLU A 76 8.79 5.55 13.47
N TRP A 77 8.20 6.71 13.78
CA TRP A 77 7.31 7.45 12.86
C TRP A 77 8.00 7.86 11.55
N THR A 78 9.28 8.19 11.61
CA THR A 78 10.10 8.50 10.43
C THR A 78 10.16 7.33 9.45
N HIS A 79 10.20 6.10 9.94
CA HIS A 79 10.22 4.88 9.12
C HIS A 79 8.84 4.54 8.56
N LEU A 80 7.76 4.82 9.30
CA LEU A 80 6.40 4.76 8.76
C LEU A 80 6.24 5.76 7.61
N ALA A 81 6.62 7.03 7.82
CA ALA A 81 6.57 8.06 6.78
C ALA A 81 7.44 7.70 5.56
N ALA A 82 8.65 7.18 5.76
CA ALA A 82 9.55 6.77 4.69
C ALA A 82 9.08 5.52 3.92
N SER A 83 8.25 4.66 4.55
CA SER A 83 7.78 3.43 3.88
C SER A 83 6.93 3.71 2.64
N ILE A 84 6.16 4.80 2.63
CA ILE A 84 5.32 5.21 1.48
C ILE A 84 6.18 5.55 0.24
N PRO A 85 7.11 6.54 0.27
CA PRO A 85 7.93 6.85 -0.90
C PRO A 85 8.86 5.69 -1.31
N MET A 86 9.29 4.83 -0.38
CA MET A 86 10.05 3.62 -0.73
C MET A 86 9.20 2.62 -1.53
N ILE A 87 7.95 2.41 -1.14
CA ILE A 87 7.00 1.54 -1.87
C ILE A 87 6.67 2.16 -3.24
N LEU A 88 6.41 3.46 -3.31
CA LEU A 88 6.07 4.15 -4.55
C LEU A 88 7.23 4.16 -5.55
N SER A 89 8.45 4.43 -5.10
CA SER A 89 9.64 4.40 -5.98
C SER A 89 9.90 3.02 -6.56
N ALA A 90 9.73 1.96 -5.76
CA ALA A 90 9.83 0.59 -6.24
C ALA A 90 8.70 0.23 -7.22
N ALA A 91 7.47 0.66 -6.93
CA ALA A 91 6.31 0.43 -7.79
C ALA A 91 6.49 1.06 -9.18
N VAL A 92 6.92 2.33 -9.24
CA VAL A 92 7.22 3.04 -10.50
C VAL A 92 8.37 2.38 -11.27
N CYS A 93 9.35 1.80 -10.55
CA CYS A 93 10.42 0.98 -11.16
C CYS A 93 9.96 -0.42 -11.59
N GLY A 94 8.66 -0.71 -11.59
CA GLY A 94 8.09 -1.98 -12.04
C GLY A 94 8.13 -3.11 -11.01
N VAL A 95 8.45 -2.83 -9.74
CA VAL A 95 8.38 -3.78 -8.62
C VAL A 95 7.24 -3.37 -7.70
N SER A 96 6.00 -3.68 -8.10
CA SER A 96 4.82 -3.22 -7.39
C SER A 96 4.32 -4.18 -6.32
N ALA A 97 4.78 -5.43 -6.30
CA ALA A 97 4.47 -6.42 -5.27
C ALA A 97 5.32 -6.20 -4.00
N ILE A 98 5.35 -4.99 -3.47
CA ILE A 98 6.23 -4.55 -2.38
C ILE A 98 5.45 -4.11 -1.13
N GLY A 99 6.11 -4.16 0.03
CA GLY A 99 5.62 -3.58 1.28
C GLY A 99 6.75 -3.30 2.26
N ALA A 100 6.40 -2.78 3.44
CA ALA A 100 7.32 -2.61 4.55
C ALA A 100 6.87 -3.49 5.73
N ASP A 101 7.80 -3.78 6.64
CA ASP A 101 7.45 -4.45 7.89
C ASP A 101 6.61 -3.52 8.74
N VAL A 102 5.34 -3.89 8.89
CA VAL A 102 4.37 -3.16 9.71
C VAL A 102 4.78 -3.29 11.16
N ASP A 103 4.69 -2.17 11.88
CA ASP A 103 5.21 -1.94 13.24
C ASP A 103 6.73 -1.76 13.34
N GLY A 104 7.46 -1.88 12.24
CA GLY A 104 8.92 -1.69 12.18
C GLY A 104 9.72 -2.84 12.78
N PHE A 105 10.73 -3.37 12.08
CA PHE A 105 11.45 -4.58 12.47
C PHE A 105 12.23 -4.44 13.79
N PHE A 106 13.02 -3.37 13.96
CA PHE A 106 13.77 -3.08 15.20
C PHE A 106 12.99 -2.19 16.17
N ALA A 107 13.31 -2.30 17.47
CA ALA A 107 12.74 -1.55 18.58
C ALA A 107 11.25 -1.87 18.87
N ASP A 108 10.81 -1.48 20.07
CA ASP A 108 9.42 -1.67 20.51
C ASP A 108 8.54 -0.55 19.95
N THR A 109 7.41 -0.91 19.34
CA THR A 109 6.41 0.05 18.84
C THR A 109 5.54 0.58 19.98
N SER A 110 5.18 1.87 19.93
CA SER A 110 4.09 2.40 20.74
C SER A 110 2.73 1.90 20.23
N GLU A 111 1.70 1.95 21.07
CA GLU A 111 0.35 1.52 20.71
C GLU A 111 -0.25 2.39 19.60
N GLU A 112 -0.02 3.70 19.64
CA GLU A 112 -0.48 4.61 18.59
C GLU A 112 0.21 4.33 17.25
N LEU A 113 1.54 4.16 17.28
CA LEU A 113 2.31 3.82 16.08
C LEU A 113 1.84 2.48 15.50
N HIS A 114 1.56 1.48 16.34
CA HIS A 114 0.99 0.20 15.91
C HIS A 114 -0.33 0.40 15.15
N ILE A 115 -1.26 1.17 15.72
CA ILE A 115 -2.55 1.46 15.08
C ILE A 115 -2.35 2.14 13.72
N ARG A 116 -1.54 3.20 13.67
CA ARG A 116 -1.30 3.96 12.43
C ARG A 116 -0.58 3.15 11.36
N TRP A 117 0.39 2.32 11.76
CA TRP A 117 1.10 1.47 10.82
C TRP A 117 0.20 0.35 10.28
N GLN A 118 -0.66 -0.24 11.10
CA GLN A 118 -1.65 -1.22 10.63
C GLN A 118 -2.64 -0.59 9.65
N GLN A 119 -3.12 0.61 9.97
CA GLN A 119 -3.99 1.40 9.10
C GLN A 119 -3.33 1.75 7.74
N ALA A 120 -2.04 2.08 7.70
CA ALA A 120 -1.30 2.29 6.46
C ALA A 120 -1.04 0.96 5.73
N GLY A 121 -0.61 -0.06 6.48
CA GLY A 121 -0.14 -1.34 5.98
C GLY A 121 -1.20 -2.17 5.26
N ILE A 122 -2.48 -2.01 5.61
CA ILE A 122 -3.58 -2.64 4.87
C ILE A 122 -3.68 -2.15 3.42
N PHE A 123 -3.07 -1.01 3.09
CA PHE A 123 -2.98 -0.48 1.73
C PHE A 123 -1.63 -0.75 1.05
N TYR A 124 -0.75 -1.54 1.66
CA TYR A 124 0.47 -2.02 0.98
C TYR A 124 0.14 -3.25 0.13
N PRO A 125 0.68 -3.35 -1.11
CA PRO A 125 0.54 -4.55 -1.92
C PRO A 125 0.95 -5.82 -1.16
N PHE A 126 2.08 -5.74 -0.45
CA PHE A 126 2.51 -6.77 0.51
C PHE A 126 2.30 -6.30 1.96
N TYR A 127 1.37 -6.94 2.66
CA TYR A 127 1.02 -6.61 4.05
C TYR A 127 1.56 -7.68 5.01
N ARG A 128 2.57 -7.33 5.81
CA ARG A 128 3.23 -8.21 6.79
C ARG A 128 3.61 -7.43 8.04
N SER A 129 3.27 -7.96 9.22
CA SER A 129 3.89 -7.57 10.49
C SER A 129 5.03 -8.53 10.81
N HIS A 130 6.21 -8.01 11.12
CA HIS A 130 7.42 -8.79 11.40
C HIS A 130 8.29 -8.06 12.43
N ALA A 131 9.08 -8.79 13.22
CA ALA A 131 9.79 -8.25 14.37
C ALA A 131 11.16 -8.91 14.59
N HIS A 132 12.10 -8.11 15.09
CA HIS A 132 13.41 -8.59 15.52
C HIS A 132 13.29 -9.45 16.79
N MET A 133 14.22 -10.38 16.96
CA MET A 133 14.20 -11.36 18.05
C MET A 133 14.22 -10.74 19.46
N ASP A 134 14.84 -9.56 19.60
CA ASP A 134 14.97 -8.85 20.89
C ASP A 134 13.77 -7.96 21.24
N THR A 135 12.77 -7.86 20.36
CA THR A 135 11.59 -7.02 20.60
C THR A 135 10.55 -7.73 21.45
N LYS A 136 9.71 -6.95 22.13
CA LYS A 136 8.54 -7.50 22.82
C LYS A 136 7.58 -8.14 21.82
N ARG A 137 6.85 -9.16 22.28
CA ARG A 137 5.73 -9.73 21.53
C ARG A 137 4.68 -8.64 21.28
N ARG A 138 4.22 -8.56 20.03
CA ARG A 138 3.34 -7.49 19.54
C ARG A 138 2.26 -8.00 18.61
N GLU A 139 1.81 -9.23 18.82
CA GLU A 139 0.57 -9.68 18.19
C GLU A 139 -0.57 -8.72 18.55
N PRO A 140 -1.51 -8.41 17.63
CA PRO A 140 -2.50 -7.35 17.86
C PRO A 140 -3.35 -7.51 19.14
N TRP A 141 -3.53 -8.73 19.63
CA TRP A 141 -4.29 -9.03 20.85
C TRP A 141 -3.51 -8.82 22.16
N LEU A 142 -2.23 -8.46 22.10
CA LEU A 142 -1.42 -8.13 23.28
C LEU A 142 -1.51 -6.65 23.66
N PHE A 143 -1.96 -5.80 22.73
CA PHE A 143 -2.21 -4.37 23.00
C PHE A 143 -3.54 -4.18 23.72
N SER A 144 -3.87 -2.92 24.04
CA SER A 144 -5.16 -2.60 24.67
C SER A 144 -6.33 -3.06 23.78
N LYS A 145 -7.49 -3.28 24.41
CA LYS A 145 -8.73 -3.61 23.70
C LYS A 145 -9.07 -2.57 22.62
N ARG A 146 -8.82 -1.28 22.89
CA ARG A 146 -9.06 -0.19 21.93
C ARG A 146 -8.20 -0.36 20.68
N SER A 147 -6.90 -0.60 20.84
CA SER A 147 -6.00 -0.85 19.72
C SER A 147 -6.40 -2.10 18.93
N LEU A 148 -6.68 -3.20 19.63
CA LEU A 148 -7.14 -4.43 18.99
C LEU A 148 -8.42 -4.23 18.16
N ASP A 149 -9.38 -3.45 18.66
CA ASP A 149 -10.63 -3.19 17.95
C ASP A 149 -10.40 -2.36 16.68
N VAL A 150 -9.58 -1.30 16.75
CA VAL A 150 -9.24 -0.47 15.57
C VAL A 150 -8.42 -1.25 14.54
N VAL A 151 -7.42 -2.01 14.97
CA VAL A 151 -6.60 -2.84 14.08
C VAL A 151 -7.44 -3.94 13.43
N ARG A 152 -8.37 -4.55 14.18
CA ARG A 152 -9.30 -5.53 13.62
C ARG A 152 -10.13 -4.92 12.51
N GLU A 153 -10.68 -3.72 12.71
CA GLU A 153 -11.47 -3.04 11.68
C GLU A 153 -10.66 -2.76 10.41
N ALA A 154 -9.42 -2.29 10.54
CA ALA A 154 -8.52 -2.10 9.40
C ALA A 154 -8.26 -3.42 8.67
N VAL A 155 -7.94 -4.50 9.40
CA VAL A 155 -7.71 -5.83 8.79
C VAL A 155 -8.97 -6.33 8.08
N LEU A 156 -10.16 -6.13 8.65
CA LEU A 156 -11.42 -6.50 7.99
C LEU A 156 -11.62 -5.74 6.67
N VAL A 157 -11.22 -4.46 6.59
CA VAL A 157 -11.22 -3.69 5.34
C VAL A 157 -10.31 -4.34 4.30
N ARG A 158 -9.07 -4.72 4.67
CA ARG A 158 -8.17 -5.45 3.76
C ARG A 158 -8.81 -6.73 3.22
N TYR A 159 -9.47 -7.50 4.10
CA TYR A 159 -10.13 -8.74 3.71
C TYR A 159 -11.34 -8.52 2.79
N ARG A 160 -12.14 -7.48 3.03
CA ARG A 160 -13.25 -7.09 2.15
C ARG A 160 -12.75 -6.73 0.75
N LEU A 161 -11.61 -6.03 0.67
CA LEU A 161 -10.98 -5.56 -0.57
C LEU A 161 -10.13 -6.62 -1.26
N LEU A 162 -10.03 -7.87 -0.76
CA LEU A 162 -9.23 -8.92 -1.42
C LEU A 162 -9.58 -9.14 -2.90
N PRO A 163 -10.85 -9.10 -3.34
CA PRO A 163 -11.17 -9.16 -4.76
C PRO A 163 -10.53 -8.03 -5.56
N TYR A 164 -10.61 -6.80 -5.05
CA TYR A 164 -10.02 -5.62 -5.67
C TYR A 164 -8.49 -5.73 -5.76
N TRP A 165 -7.82 -6.10 -4.66
CA TRP A 165 -6.38 -6.37 -4.67
C TRP A 165 -6.01 -7.43 -5.71
N TYR A 166 -6.76 -8.52 -5.79
CA TYR A 166 -6.49 -9.59 -6.75
C TYR A 166 -6.66 -9.12 -8.20
N THR A 167 -7.65 -8.27 -8.49
CA THR A 167 -7.80 -7.62 -9.80
C THR A 167 -6.58 -6.75 -10.12
N LEU A 168 -6.10 -5.93 -9.17
CA LEU A 168 -4.91 -5.10 -9.40
C LEU A 168 -3.65 -5.93 -9.64
N PHE A 169 -3.48 -7.06 -8.96
CA PHE A 169 -2.37 -7.98 -9.23
C PHE A 169 -2.49 -8.62 -10.63
N ALA A 170 -3.70 -8.92 -11.09
CA ALA A 170 -3.93 -9.43 -12.43
C ALA A 170 -3.63 -8.36 -13.50
N GLU A 171 -4.07 -7.11 -13.29
CA GLU A 171 -3.74 -5.97 -14.14
C GLU A 171 -2.23 -5.76 -14.21
N TYR A 172 -1.55 -5.71 -13.06
CA TYR A 172 -0.10 -5.60 -12.99
C TYR A 172 0.63 -6.73 -13.75
N ALA A 173 0.13 -7.96 -13.67
CA ALA A 173 0.71 -9.08 -14.42
C ALA A 173 0.50 -8.98 -15.95
N LEU A 174 -0.56 -8.29 -16.39
CA LEU A 174 -0.93 -8.17 -17.80
C LEU A 174 -0.34 -6.93 -18.47
N THR A 175 -0.42 -5.77 -17.81
CA THR A 175 0.00 -4.47 -18.37
C THR A 175 1.35 -4.00 -17.84
N GLY A 176 1.76 -4.48 -16.66
CA GLY A 176 2.92 -3.96 -15.93
C GLY A 176 2.64 -2.68 -15.13
N ASP A 177 1.40 -2.18 -15.15
CA ASP A 177 1.05 -0.96 -14.42
C ASP A 177 1.17 -1.14 -12.90
N PRO A 178 1.75 -0.18 -12.18
CA PRO A 178 1.92 -0.29 -10.75
C PRO A 178 0.57 -0.39 -10.01
N ILE A 179 0.50 -1.28 -9.03
CA ILE A 179 -0.64 -1.52 -8.13
C ILE A 179 -0.88 -0.30 -7.25
N VAL A 180 0.20 0.30 -6.75
CA VAL A 180 0.15 1.56 -6.00
C VAL A 180 0.89 2.64 -6.76
N ARG A 181 0.27 3.82 -6.88
CA ARG A 181 0.75 4.88 -7.78
C ARG A 181 0.89 6.20 -7.02
N PRO A 182 1.90 7.02 -7.31
CA PRO A 182 1.99 8.36 -6.76
C PRO A 182 0.86 9.25 -7.33
N LEU A 183 0.53 10.35 -6.64
CA LEU A 183 -0.59 11.22 -7.09
C LEU A 183 -0.33 11.90 -8.44
N TRP A 184 0.93 12.18 -8.78
CA TRP A 184 1.28 12.76 -10.09
C TRP A 184 0.91 11.83 -11.26
N TRP A 185 0.55 10.57 -11.01
CA TRP A 185 0.01 9.67 -12.03
C TRP A 185 -1.35 10.12 -12.57
N LEU A 186 -2.11 10.91 -11.80
CA LEU A 186 -3.39 11.49 -12.25
C LEU A 186 -3.19 12.82 -12.96
N ASP A 187 -2.27 13.64 -12.46
CA ASP A 187 -1.89 14.90 -13.08
C ASP A 187 -0.38 15.11 -12.90
N ALA A 188 0.36 14.83 -13.97
CA ALA A 188 1.81 14.92 -13.99
C ALA A 188 2.32 16.36 -14.02
N LEU A 189 1.46 17.35 -14.33
CA LEU A 189 1.85 18.75 -14.45
C LEU A 189 1.61 19.55 -13.17
N SER A 190 0.80 19.04 -12.23
CA SER A 190 0.60 19.64 -10.92
C SER A 190 1.89 19.58 -10.08
N PRO A 191 2.53 20.73 -9.76
CA PRO A 191 3.73 20.75 -8.90
C PRO A 191 3.43 20.15 -7.53
N HIS A 192 2.20 20.34 -7.04
CA HIS A 192 1.79 19.84 -5.75
C HIS A 192 1.79 18.30 -5.68
N PHE A 193 1.35 17.62 -6.75
CA PHE A 193 1.37 16.16 -6.79
C PHE A 193 2.74 15.56 -7.09
N GLN A 194 3.65 16.33 -7.66
CA GLN A 194 5.05 15.92 -7.85
C GLN A 194 5.80 15.86 -6.51
N GLU A 195 5.49 16.76 -5.58
CA GLU A 195 6.13 16.83 -4.25
C GLU A 195 5.45 15.91 -3.21
N GLU A 196 4.25 15.42 -3.49
CA GLU A 196 3.48 14.60 -2.56
C GLU A 196 4.06 13.18 -2.42
N GLN A 197 4.42 12.81 -1.18
CA GLN A 197 5.07 11.53 -0.84
C GLN A 197 4.33 10.73 0.23
N GLN A 198 3.29 11.29 0.84
CA GLN A 198 2.55 10.72 1.96
C GLN A 198 1.12 10.32 1.58
N ALA A 199 0.67 10.67 0.36
CA ALA A 199 -0.56 10.16 -0.23
C ALA A 199 -0.23 9.34 -1.49
N PHE A 200 -1.05 8.33 -1.74
CA PHE A 200 -0.89 7.47 -2.90
C PHE A 200 -2.22 6.90 -3.38
N LEU A 201 -2.22 6.42 -4.61
CA LEU A 201 -3.33 5.72 -5.21
C LEU A 201 -3.15 4.23 -5.05
N VAL A 202 -4.26 3.51 -4.88
CA VAL A 202 -4.31 2.06 -5.02
C VAL A 202 -5.16 1.76 -6.26
N GLY A 203 -4.50 1.31 -7.32
CA GLY A 203 -5.08 1.24 -8.67
C GLY A 203 -5.40 2.62 -9.23
N SER A 204 -6.50 2.73 -9.96
CA SER A 204 -7.08 4.00 -10.44
C SER A 204 -8.14 4.58 -9.50
N ASP A 205 -8.55 3.81 -8.50
CA ASP A 205 -9.87 3.98 -7.89
C ASP A 205 -9.82 4.52 -6.46
N PHE A 206 -8.75 4.21 -5.71
CA PHE A 206 -8.60 4.67 -4.33
C PHE A 206 -7.48 5.70 -4.21
N LEU A 207 -7.72 6.75 -3.43
CA LEU A 207 -6.71 7.65 -2.89
C LEU A 207 -6.59 7.40 -1.38
N VAL A 208 -5.39 7.16 -0.90
CA VAL A 208 -5.10 6.83 0.50
C VAL A 208 -4.09 7.84 1.02
N ARG A 209 -4.41 8.49 2.14
CA ARG A 209 -3.50 9.39 2.86
C ARG A 209 -3.36 8.94 4.32
N PRO A 210 -2.44 8.01 4.63
CA PRO A 210 -2.25 7.55 6.00
C PRO A 210 -1.71 8.65 6.91
N ILE A 211 -1.92 8.48 8.22
CA ILE A 211 -1.38 9.37 9.23
C ILE A 211 -0.01 8.85 9.65
N VAL A 212 1.04 9.60 9.32
CA VAL A 212 2.45 9.19 9.49
C VAL A 212 3.21 10.02 10.53
N ARG A 213 2.48 10.74 11.39
CA ARG A 213 3.02 11.49 12.52
C ARG A 213 2.24 11.16 13.80
N PRO A 214 2.87 11.28 14.98
CA PRO A 214 2.14 11.16 16.24
C PRO A 214 1.10 12.28 16.37
N MET A 215 0.03 11.99 17.09
CA MET A 215 -0.94 12.97 17.56
C MET A 215 -0.32 13.79 18.68
N ASP A 216 -0.50 15.11 18.61
CA ASP A 216 -0.09 16.03 19.68
C ASP A 216 -1.05 15.89 20.89
N ASP A 217 -0.62 16.34 22.07
CA ASP A 217 -1.39 16.19 23.33
C ASP A 217 -2.78 16.86 23.28
N ASP A 218 -2.95 17.90 22.47
CA ASP A 218 -4.22 18.60 22.23
C ASP A 218 -5.10 17.90 21.18
N GLN A 219 -4.53 16.98 20.40
CA GLN A 219 -5.19 16.29 19.29
C GLN A 219 -5.84 14.97 19.73
N VAL A 220 -5.85 14.62 21.02
CA VAL A 220 -6.36 13.32 21.53
C VAL A 220 -7.79 13.01 21.09
N ASN A 221 -8.64 14.04 20.91
CA ASN A 221 -10.02 13.90 20.43
C ASN A 221 -10.16 13.96 18.89
N GLY A 222 -9.06 14.20 18.19
CA GLY A 222 -8.97 14.34 16.75
C GLY A 222 -8.38 15.69 16.33
N PHE A 223 -8.04 15.78 15.05
CA PHE A 223 -7.49 16.99 14.42
C PHE A 223 -7.96 17.09 12.97
N GLU A 224 -7.87 18.28 12.37
CA GLU A 224 -8.12 18.47 10.94
C GLU A 224 -6.84 18.27 10.13
N LEU A 225 -6.94 17.51 9.03
CA LEU A 225 -5.87 17.34 8.06
C LEU A 225 -6.31 17.92 6.71
N ASP A 226 -5.45 18.73 6.11
CA ASP A 226 -5.63 19.18 4.73
C ASP A 226 -5.14 18.09 3.77
N ILE A 227 -6.01 17.71 2.82
CA ILE A 227 -5.74 16.65 1.87
C ILE A 227 -5.92 17.20 0.47
N ALA A 228 -4.87 17.07 -0.34
CA ALA A 228 -4.97 17.44 -1.75
C ALA A 228 -5.71 16.35 -2.52
N LEU A 229 -6.86 16.72 -3.10
CA LEU A 229 -7.63 15.83 -3.95
C LEU A 229 -7.45 16.25 -5.42
N PRO A 230 -7.09 15.31 -6.31
CA PRO A 230 -6.95 15.57 -7.73
C PRO A 230 -8.20 16.21 -8.33
N ARG A 231 -7.98 17.30 -9.07
CA ARG A 231 -8.97 17.94 -9.92
C ARG A 231 -9.11 17.10 -11.18
N ASP A 232 -10.31 16.65 -11.47
CA ASP A 232 -10.67 16.14 -12.79
C ASP A 232 -12.10 16.59 -13.02
N ASP A 233 -12.37 17.20 -14.17
CA ASP A 233 -13.42 18.19 -14.40
C ASP A 233 -14.86 17.71 -14.08
N ASN A 234 -15.04 16.40 -13.87
CA ASN A 234 -16.30 15.75 -13.51
C ASN A 234 -16.21 14.73 -12.34
N ASN A 235 -15.09 14.66 -11.62
CA ASN A 235 -14.88 13.63 -10.60
C ASN A 235 -15.17 14.11 -9.18
N VAL A 236 -15.94 13.29 -8.46
CA VAL A 236 -16.19 13.38 -7.02
C VAL A 236 -15.30 12.36 -6.33
N TRP A 237 -14.77 12.71 -5.16
CA TRP A 237 -14.06 11.76 -4.30
C TRP A 237 -14.95 11.41 -3.13
N ILE A 238 -15.26 10.13 -2.92
CA ILE A 238 -16.19 9.69 -1.87
C ILE A 238 -15.39 9.06 -0.75
N ASP A 239 -15.51 9.55 0.48
CA ASP A 239 -14.85 8.91 1.62
C ASP A 239 -15.38 7.48 1.81
N TYR A 240 -14.47 6.50 1.81
CA TYR A 240 -14.80 5.09 1.79
C TYR A 240 -15.57 4.63 3.04
N PHE A 241 -15.34 5.28 4.18
CA PHE A 241 -15.92 4.87 5.46
C PHE A 241 -17.27 5.52 5.74
N SER A 242 -17.40 6.83 5.48
CA SER A 242 -18.62 7.60 5.72
C SER A 242 -19.57 7.61 4.53
N GLY A 243 -19.07 7.37 3.31
CA GLY A 243 -19.82 7.53 2.06
C GLY A 243 -20.07 9.00 1.71
N LEU A 244 -19.46 9.95 2.42
CA LEU A 244 -19.65 11.38 2.16
C LEU A 244 -18.86 11.80 0.91
N PRO A 245 -19.50 12.52 -0.04
CA PRO A 245 -18.82 13.04 -1.21
C PRO A 245 -18.02 14.30 -0.85
N PHE A 246 -16.80 14.35 -1.36
CA PHE A 246 -15.93 15.50 -1.36
C PHE A 246 -15.80 16.01 -2.79
N PHE A 247 -16.23 17.25 -2.98
CA PHE A 247 -16.11 17.96 -4.25
C PHE A 247 -14.91 18.88 -4.12
N PRO A 248 -13.78 18.59 -4.80
CA PRO A 248 -12.72 19.59 -4.91
C PRO A 248 -13.34 20.83 -5.57
N THR A 249 -13.44 21.93 -4.81
CA THR A 249 -14.05 23.18 -5.27
C THR A 249 -13.20 23.83 -6.36
N LEU A 250 -13.84 24.62 -7.23
CA LEU A 250 -13.19 25.46 -8.23
C LEU A 250 -12.36 26.63 -7.62
N SER A 251 -12.20 26.69 -6.30
CA SER A 251 -11.32 27.66 -5.66
C SER A 251 -9.85 27.31 -5.91
N ASP A 252 -8.97 28.30 -5.83
CA ASP A 252 -7.53 28.13 -6.09
C ASP A 252 -6.83 27.15 -5.14
N GLU A 253 -7.50 26.68 -4.08
CA GLU A 253 -6.96 25.76 -3.10
C GLU A 253 -7.29 24.30 -3.46
N PRO A 254 -6.30 23.42 -3.74
CA PRO A 254 -6.52 22.01 -4.06
C PRO A 254 -6.87 21.14 -2.83
N TRP A 255 -7.07 21.77 -1.67
CA TRP A 255 -7.11 21.14 -0.37
C TRP A 255 -8.55 20.95 0.12
N VAL A 256 -8.75 19.84 0.81
CA VAL A 256 -9.99 19.52 1.50
C VAL A 256 -9.68 19.19 2.95
N LYS A 257 -10.44 19.79 3.87
CA LYS A 257 -10.34 19.50 5.30
C LYS A 257 -10.99 18.17 5.64
N TYR A 258 -10.24 17.33 6.35
CA TYR A 258 -10.71 16.03 6.81
C TYR A 258 -10.48 15.86 8.31
N GLY A 259 -11.53 15.51 9.05
CA GLY A 259 -11.45 15.22 10.48
C GLY A 259 -10.83 13.86 10.75
N VAL A 260 -9.66 13.84 11.39
CA VAL A 260 -8.91 12.64 11.75
C VAL A 260 -9.06 12.35 13.24
N THR A 261 -9.25 11.09 13.58
CA THR A 261 -9.26 10.50 14.92
C THR A 261 -8.30 9.30 14.93
N LEU A 262 -8.08 8.66 16.07
CA LEU A 262 -7.28 7.43 16.13
C LEU A 262 -7.88 6.28 15.29
N ARG A 263 -9.20 6.27 15.09
CA ARG A 263 -9.92 5.15 14.46
C ARG A 263 -10.01 5.26 12.94
N ASN A 264 -10.08 6.47 12.39
CA ASN A 264 -10.25 6.67 10.95
C ASN A 264 -8.91 6.98 10.26
N ILE A 265 -8.94 6.78 8.94
CA ILE A 265 -7.89 7.16 8.01
C ILE A 265 -8.53 7.72 6.74
N PRO A 266 -7.97 8.79 6.16
CA PRO A 266 -8.46 9.32 4.91
C PRO A 266 -8.26 8.32 3.76
N VAL A 267 -9.38 7.81 3.26
CA VAL A 267 -9.44 6.89 2.11
C VAL A 267 -10.61 7.30 1.25
N PHE A 268 -10.32 7.68 0.01
CA PHE A 268 -11.32 8.18 -0.92
C PHE A 268 -11.44 7.24 -2.11
N VAL A 269 -12.66 7.00 -2.55
CA VAL A 269 -12.98 6.27 -3.79
C VAL A 269 -13.35 7.29 -4.85
N ARG A 270 -12.77 7.15 -6.05
CA ARG A 270 -13.09 8.00 -7.19
C ARG A 270 -14.50 7.74 -7.69
N GLY A 271 -15.24 8.80 -8.02
CA GLY A 271 -16.49 8.73 -8.74
C GLY A 271 -16.31 8.00 -10.08
N GLY A 272 -17.30 7.20 -10.46
CA GLY A 272 -17.23 6.31 -11.61
C GLY A 272 -16.70 4.91 -11.35
N THR A 273 -16.24 4.63 -10.14
CA THR A 273 -15.70 3.31 -9.79
C THR A 273 -16.80 2.29 -9.52
N ILE A 274 -16.61 1.07 -10.02
CA ILE A 274 -17.38 -0.12 -9.62
C ILE A 274 -16.47 -1.00 -8.76
N LEU A 275 -16.76 -1.10 -7.47
CA LEU A 275 -15.95 -1.85 -6.53
C LEU A 275 -16.60 -3.22 -6.24
N LEU A 276 -15.81 -4.27 -6.35
CA LEU A 276 -16.18 -5.62 -5.93
C LEU A 276 -15.55 -5.93 -4.57
N THR A 277 -16.38 -6.14 -3.55
CA THR A 277 -15.92 -6.51 -2.20
C THR A 277 -16.52 -7.84 -1.75
N LYS A 278 -15.94 -8.44 -0.70
CA LYS A 278 -16.50 -9.60 0.00
C LYS A 278 -16.85 -9.20 1.43
N GLU A 279 -18.10 -8.80 1.65
CA GLU A 279 -18.57 -8.34 2.98
C GLU A 279 -18.65 -9.46 4.02
N ARG A 280 -18.81 -10.71 3.59
CA ARG A 280 -18.77 -11.89 4.48
C ARG A 280 -17.32 -12.31 4.75
N VAL A 281 -16.65 -11.54 5.62
CA VAL A 281 -15.28 -11.80 6.04
C VAL A 281 -15.20 -13.05 6.92
N LYS A 282 -14.17 -13.88 6.69
CA LYS A 282 -13.87 -15.08 7.48
C LYS A 282 -12.43 -15.05 7.95
N ARG A 283 -11.99 -16.10 8.64
CA ARG A 283 -10.65 -16.20 9.26
C ARG A 283 -9.49 -16.20 8.26
N SER A 284 -9.72 -16.55 7.00
CA SER A 284 -8.70 -16.60 5.95
C SER A 284 -9.30 -16.31 4.58
N SER A 285 -8.45 -15.91 3.63
CA SER A 285 -8.83 -15.68 2.23
C SER A 285 -9.38 -16.97 1.58
N THR A 286 -8.80 -18.13 1.90
CA THR A 286 -9.26 -19.45 1.43
C THR A 286 -10.70 -19.72 1.87
N ASN A 287 -11.05 -19.43 3.12
CA ASN A 287 -12.44 -19.60 3.58
C ASN A 287 -13.41 -18.64 2.89
N MET A 288 -12.93 -17.50 2.40
CA MET A 288 -13.71 -16.50 1.66
C MET A 288 -13.81 -16.80 0.16
N PHE A 289 -13.18 -17.86 -0.35
CA PHE A 289 -13.17 -18.16 -1.78
C PHE A 289 -14.60 -18.21 -2.38
N HIS A 290 -15.51 -18.94 -1.72
CA HIS A 290 -16.93 -19.04 -2.11
C HIS A 290 -17.85 -17.99 -1.44
N SER A 291 -17.32 -16.98 -0.75
CA SER A 291 -18.15 -15.89 -0.23
C SER A 291 -18.73 -15.07 -1.40
N PRO A 292 -19.99 -14.60 -1.31
CA PRO A 292 -20.60 -13.77 -2.35
C PRO A 292 -19.87 -12.43 -2.48
N TYR A 293 -19.94 -11.86 -3.68
CA TYR A 293 -19.46 -10.51 -3.97
C TYR A 293 -20.55 -9.49 -3.68
N THR A 294 -20.15 -8.34 -3.17
CA THR A 294 -20.95 -7.13 -3.09
C THR A 294 -20.42 -6.17 -4.15
N VAL A 295 -21.34 -5.57 -4.91
CA VAL A 295 -21.00 -4.55 -5.92
C VAL A 295 -21.38 -3.19 -5.35
N SER A 296 -20.38 -2.34 -5.15
CA SER A 296 -20.57 -0.96 -4.71
C SER A 296 -20.32 -0.03 -5.89
N LEU A 297 -21.28 0.84 -6.18
CA LEU A 297 -21.21 1.80 -7.27
C LEU A 297 -20.95 3.19 -6.69
N SER A 298 -19.84 3.80 -7.07
CA SER A 298 -19.53 5.20 -6.76
C SER A 298 -19.94 6.04 -7.97
N PRO A 299 -21.08 6.75 -7.95
CA PRO A 299 -21.54 7.49 -9.12
C PRO A 299 -20.62 8.70 -9.43
N TRP A 300 -20.59 9.10 -10.69
CA TRP A 300 -20.03 10.38 -11.10
C TRP A 300 -20.87 11.54 -10.57
N SER A 301 -20.27 12.71 -10.39
CA SER A 301 -21.04 13.93 -10.21
C SER A 301 -21.70 14.30 -11.53
N LEU A 302 -23.02 14.15 -11.63
CA LEU A 302 -23.79 14.78 -12.72
C LEU A 302 -23.82 16.29 -12.44
N ARG A 303 -23.01 17.08 -13.15
CA ARG A 303 -23.22 18.53 -13.17
C ARG A 303 -24.64 18.79 -13.68
N ARG A 304 -25.50 19.39 -12.86
CA ARG A 304 -26.75 20.03 -13.28
C ARG A 304 -26.43 21.37 -13.94
N ASP A 305 -25.70 21.35 -15.05
CA ASP A 305 -25.44 22.54 -15.88
C ASP A 305 -25.96 22.35 -17.31
N ALA A 306 -26.98 21.52 -17.51
CA ALA A 306 -27.85 21.66 -18.67
C ALA A 306 -28.98 22.60 -18.27
N PRO A 307 -29.06 23.84 -18.79
CA PRO A 307 -30.28 24.62 -18.65
C PRO A 307 -31.39 23.77 -19.28
N CYS A 308 -32.40 23.42 -18.49
CA CYS A 308 -33.67 22.99 -19.06
C CYS A 308 -34.14 24.17 -19.90
N GLU A 309 -33.94 24.13 -21.22
CA GLU A 309 -34.69 25.01 -22.10
C GLU A 309 -36.17 24.74 -21.80
N PRO A 310 -36.95 25.77 -21.44
CA PRO A 310 -38.38 25.60 -21.43
C PRO A 310 -38.76 25.35 -22.88
N HIS A 311 -39.16 24.11 -23.19
CA HIS A 311 -39.89 23.84 -24.42
C HIS A 311 -41.14 24.70 -24.41
N GLY A 312 -41.03 25.86 -25.07
CA GLY A 312 -42.16 26.70 -25.41
C GLY A 312 -43.04 25.93 -26.40
N SER A 313 -44.29 25.75 -26.00
CA SER A 313 -45.43 25.44 -26.87
C SER A 313 -46.57 26.34 -26.48
#